data_AF-A0A327ZM53-F1
#
_entry.id   AF-A0A327ZM53-F1
#
_cell.length_a   1.000
_cell.length_b   1.000
_cell.length_c   1.000
_cell.angle_alpha   90.00
_cell.angle_beta   90.00
_cell.angle_gamma   90.00
#
_symmetry.space_group_name_H-M   'P 1'
#
loop_
_entity.id
_entity.type
_entity.pdbx_description
1 polymer ?
#
loop_
_entity_poly.entity_id
_entity_poly.type
_entity_poly.pdbx_seq_one_letter_code
_entity_poly.pdbx_strand_id
1 'polypeptide(L)'
;MDPATLTMQAVAERLGVDRKALNYHVSDRDGLLELVALNVLHSEVAETEPPLDADWRDAVRHFARTMRAAMVRTGALFEYVRVPVGGLSSLAPAERLAETLMAAGFDDQDVARALGFIAEFVFSSARDAIMIDRHGVHPQVTEIQKALDAAPAEDYRTMRRLMLNQFQPGDAQLEFDLRIFIAGMDHLLSTKI
;
A
#
# COMPACT_ATOMS: atom_id res chain seq x y z
N MET A 1 1.18 18.32 4.53
CA MET A 1 0.49 19.25 3.59
C MET A 1 -0.93 18.73 3.44
N ASP A 2 -1.94 19.58 3.63
CA ASP A 2 -3.34 19.16 3.44
C ASP A 2 -3.74 19.38 1.96
N PRO A 3 -4.03 18.31 1.19
CA PRO A 3 -4.46 18.42 -0.20
C PRO A 3 -5.64 19.37 -0.35
N ALA A 4 -6.61 19.37 0.58
CA ALA A 4 -7.85 20.13 0.47
C ALA A 4 -7.63 21.66 0.41
N THR A 5 -6.50 22.16 0.94
CA THR A 5 -6.17 23.59 0.96
C THR A 5 -5.16 24.01 -0.11
N LEU A 6 -4.62 23.05 -0.88
CA LEU A 6 -3.63 23.33 -1.92
C LEU A 6 -4.28 23.88 -3.20
N THR A 7 -3.77 25.01 -3.68
CA THR A 7 -4.20 25.64 -4.94
C THR A 7 -3.02 25.82 -5.89
N MET A 8 -3.29 25.76 -7.20
CA MET A 8 -2.28 26.01 -8.24
C MET A 8 -1.62 27.39 -8.10
N GLN A 9 -2.40 28.39 -7.65
CA GLN A 9 -1.91 29.74 -7.44
C GLN A 9 -0.91 29.82 -6.28
N ALA A 10 -1.25 29.23 -5.13
CA ALA A 10 -0.36 29.22 -3.96
C ALA A 10 0.96 28.49 -4.25
N VAL A 11 0.94 27.46 -5.10
CA VAL A 11 2.14 26.73 -5.53
C VAL A 11 3.00 27.59 -6.47
N ALA A 12 2.39 28.24 -7.46
CA ALA A 12 3.10 29.14 -8.37
C ALA A 12 3.78 30.30 -7.62
N GLU A 13 3.06 30.92 -6.68
CA GLU A 13 3.60 31.97 -5.79
C GLU A 13 4.77 31.47 -4.95
N ARG A 14 4.66 30.26 -4.39
CA ARG A 14 5.74 29.66 -3.59
C ARG A 14 6.99 29.35 -4.41
N LEU A 15 6.81 28.95 -5.66
CA LEU A 15 7.89 28.63 -6.59
C LEU A 15 8.47 29.89 -7.29
N GLY A 16 7.82 31.05 -7.13
CA GLY A 16 8.24 32.29 -7.78
C GLY A 16 8.05 32.29 -9.30
N VAL A 17 7.12 31.47 -9.81
CA VAL A 17 6.84 31.34 -11.25
C VAL A 17 5.42 31.79 -11.59
N ASP A 18 5.17 32.12 -12.86
CA ASP A 18 3.80 32.35 -13.33
C ASP A 18 3.02 31.03 -13.41
N ARG A 19 1.71 31.09 -13.17
CA ARG A 19 0.83 29.92 -13.24
C ARG A 19 0.85 29.22 -14.61
N LYS A 20 1.07 29.94 -15.71
CA LYS A 20 1.24 29.33 -17.04
C LYS A 20 2.47 28.43 -17.13
N ALA A 21 3.57 28.81 -16.48
CA ALA A 21 4.77 27.98 -16.44
C ALA A 21 4.51 26.69 -15.65
N LEU A 22 3.76 26.76 -14.55
CA LEU A 22 3.33 25.57 -13.80
C LEU A 22 2.41 24.67 -14.64
N ASN A 23 1.42 25.25 -15.32
CA ASN A 23 0.48 24.52 -16.17
C ASN A 23 1.13 23.82 -17.38
N TYR A 24 2.35 24.22 -17.78
CA TYR A 24 3.12 23.53 -18.81
C TYR A 24 3.59 22.14 -18.34
N HIS A 25 3.82 21.98 -17.04
CA HIS A 25 4.29 20.73 -16.43
C HIS A 25 3.19 19.89 -15.81
N VAL A 26 2.11 20.52 -15.32
CA VAL A 26 0.97 19.85 -14.68
C VAL A 26 -0.34 20.41 -15.18
N SER A 27 -1.21 19.54 -15.70
CA SER A 27 -2.47 19.92 -16.34
C SER A 27 -3.41 20.66 -15.39
N ASP A 28 -3.48 20.22 -14.14
CA ASP A 28 -4.36 20.75 -13.11
C ASP A 28 -3.83 20.43 -11.69
N ARG A 29 -4.66 20.77 -10.68
CA ARG A 29 -4.36 20.51 -9.27
C ARG A 29 -4.22 19.02 -8.98
N ASP A 30 -5.04 18.18 -9.59
CA ASP A 30 -5.04 16.75 -9.30
C ASP A 30 -3.78 16.09 -9.90
N GLY A 31 -3.39 16.47 -11.12
CA GLY A 31 -2.11 16.07 -11.70
C GLY A 31 -0.90 16.53 -10.87
N LEU A 32 -0.98 17.70 -10.25
CA LEU A 32 0.05 18.13 -9.29
C LEU A 32 0.06 17.25 -8.03
N LEU A 33 -1.10 16.94 -7.45
CA LEU A 33 -1.19 16.08 -6.27
C LEU A 33 -0.71 14.65 -6.56
N GLU A 34 -0.99 14.13 -7.76
CA GLU A 34 -0.47 12.85 -8.25
C GLU A 34 1.06 12.86 -8.30
N LEU A 35 1.68 13.91 -8.86
CA LEU A 35 3.15 14.03 -8.88
C LEU A 35 3.76 14.13 -7.48
N VAL A 36 3.10 14.85 -6.55
CA VAL A 36 3.58 14.97 -5.18
C VAL A 36 3.45 13.63 -4.44
N ALA A 37 2.32 12.94 -4.59
CA ALA A 37 2.11 11.61 -4.02
C ALA A 37 3.17 10.62 -4.52
N LEU A 38 3.44 10.64 -5.83
CA LEU A 38 4.46 9.83 -6.46
C LEU A 38 5.86 10.18 -5.95
N ASN A 39 6.21 11.45 -5.81
CA ASN A 39 7.51 11.86 -5.27
C ASN A 39 7.73 11.32 -3.85
N VAL A 40 6.71 11.41 -2.98
CA VAL A 40 6.76 10.82 -1.62
C VAL A 40 6.95 9.32 -1.67
N LEU A 41 6.25 8.61 -2.57
CA LEU A 41 6.47 7.16 -2.74
C LEU A 41 7.90 6.84 -3.17
N HIS A 42 8.43 7.58 -4.15
CA HIS A 42 9.76 7.31 -4.70
C HIS A 42 10.89 7.57 -3.71
N SER A 43 10.86 8.69 -2.98
CA SER A 43 11.88 8.98 -1.96
C SER A 43 11.99 7.84 -0.95
N GLU A 44 10.84 7.28 -0.60
CA GLU A 44 10.74 6.30 0.46
C GLU A 44 11.16 4.89 0.07
N VAL A 45 11.01 4.53 -1.21
CA VAL A 45 11.45 3.23 -1.72
C VAL A 45 12.92 3.25 -2.14
N ALA A 46 13.43 4.40 -2.59
CA ALA A 46 14.82 4.56 -2.98
C ALA A 46 15.80 4.38 -1.80
N GLU A 47 15.35 4.62 -0.58
CA GLU A 47 16.18 4.52 0.64
C GLU A 47 16.32 3.10 1.18
N THR A 48 15.71 2.10 0.54
CA THR A 48 15.63 0.73 1.04
C THR A 48 16.14 -0.28 0.03
N GLU A 49 17.27 -0.90 0.35
CA GLU A 49 17.76 -2.10 -0.31
C GLU A 49 17.33 -3.35 0.47
N PRO A 50 17.02 -4.46 -0.22
CA PRO A 50 16.78 -5.73 0.46
C PRO A 50 18.06 -6.18 1.20
N PRO A 51 17.94 -6.98 2.27
CA PRO A 51 19.10 -7.53 2.98
C PRO A 51 20.00 -8.33 2.03
N LEU A 52 21.32 -8.21 2.23
CA LEU A 52 22.30 -9.09 1.58
C LEU A 52 21.99 -10.55 1.95
N ASP A 53 21.99 -11.44 0.96
CA ASP A 53 21.71 -12.87 1.10
C ASP A 53 20.28 -13.24 1.57
N ALA A 54 19.30 -12.34 1.43
CA ALA A 54 17.91 -12.63 1.73
C ALA A 54 17.36 -13.77 0.84
N ASP A 55 16.64 -14.73 1.44
CA ASP A 55 15.83 -15.66 0.66
C ASP A 55 14.61 -14.93 0.06
N TRP A 56 13.90 -15.59 -0.87
CA TRP A 56 12.76 -14.97 -1.53
C TRP A 56 11.62 -14.59 -0.57
N ARG A 57 11.50 -15.26 0.58
CA ARG A 57 10.46 -14.97 1.59
C ARG A 57 10.79 -13.65 2.28
N ASP A 58 12.05 -13.43 2.61
CA ASP A 58 12.53 -12.18 3.18
C ASP A 58 12.44 -11.03 2.17
N ALA A 59 12.71 -11.29 0.90
CA ALA A 59 12.48 -10.31 -0.17
C ALA A 59 11.01 -9.90 -0.28
N VAL A 60 10.06 -10.85 -0.24
CA VAL A 60 8.62 -10.56 -0.22
C VAL A 60 8.23 -9.71 0.99
N ARG A 61 8.70 -10.08 2.20
CA ARG A 61 8.41 -9.31 3.42
C ARG A 61 8.97 -7.89 3.34
N HIS A 62 10.22 -7.76 2.90
CA HIS A 62 10.88 -6.47 2.76
C HIS A 62 10.11 -5.59 1.77
N PHE A 63 9.84 -6.11 0.57
CA PHE A 63 9.09 -5.39 -0.47
C PHE A 63 7.74 -4.90 0.07
N ALA A 64 6.93 -5.79 0.67
CA ALA A 64 5.60 -5.43 1.15
C ALA A 64 5.64 -4.37 2.24
N ARG A 65 6.56 -4.48 3.20
CA ARG A 65 6.72 -3.51 4.30
C ARG A 65 7.19 -2.16 3.78
N THR A 66 8.18 -2.14 2.90
CA THR A 66 8.70 -0.91 2.27
C THR A 66 7.62 -0.20 1.47
N MET A 67 6.91 -0.94 0.60
CA MET A 67 5.85 -0.37 -0.23
C MET A 67 4.69 0.14 0.64
N ARG A 68 4.28 -0.60 1.67
CA ARG A 68 3.28 -0.15 2.62
C ARG A 68 3.71 1.12 3.34
N ALA A 69 4.93 1.16 3.87
CA ALA A 69 5.44 2.33 4.59
C ALA A 69 5.50 3.56 3.69
N ALA A 70 5.95 3.42 2.44
CA ALA A 70 5.92 4.48 1.45
C ALA A 70 4.48 4.99 1.20
N MET A 71 3.53 4.08 1.01
CA MET A 71 2.12 4.44 0.81
C MET A 71 1.50 5.13 2.04
N VAL A 72 1.75 4.63 3.26
CA VAL A 72 1.26 5.23 4.50
C VAL A 72 1.77 6.67 4.64
N ARG A 73 3.03 6.93 4.28
CA ARG A 73 3.64 8.26 4.35
C ARG A 73 3.02 9.28 3.41
N THR A 74 2.34 8.85 2.34
CA THR A 74 1.56 9.76 1.50
C THR A 74 0.39 10.40 2.27
N GLY A 75 -0.14 9.72 3.30
CA GLY A 75 -1.16 10.25 4.20
C GLY A 75 -2.42 10.72 3.48
N ALA A 76 -2.65 12.04 3.46
CA ALA A 76 -3.79 12.64 2.76
C ALA A 76 -3.70 12.53 1.23
N LEU A 77 -2.50 12.35 0.68
CA LEU A 77 -2.25 12.22 -0.76
C LEU A 77 -2.52 10.80 -1.30
N PHE A 78 -2.80 9.83 -0.44
CA PHE A 78 -2.97 8.42 -0.84
C PHE A 78 -4.04 8.21 -1.91
N GLU A 79 -5.12 9.00 -1.88
CA GLU A 79 -6.20 8.95 -2.88
C GLU A 79 -5.75 9.37 -4.29
N TYR A 80 -4.60 10.05 -4.39
CA TYR A 80 -3.97 10.49 -5.63
C TYR A 80 -2.83 9.55 -6.08
N VAL A 81 -2.61 8.43 -5.38
CA VAL A 81 -1.63 7.42 -5.80
C VAL A 81 -2.21 6.63 -6.98
N ARG A 82 -1.67 6.86 -8.18
CA ARG A 82 -1.99 6.08 -9.39
C ARG A 82 -0.74 5.36 -9.89
N VAL A 83 -0.86 4.06 -10.15
CA VAL A 83 0.18 3.25 -10.78
C VAL A 83 -0.19 3.01 -12.25
N PRO A 84 0.72 3.18 -13.23
CA PRO A 84 2.09 3.67 -13.14
C PRO A 84 2.18 5.13 -13.62
N VAL A 85 2.09 6.11 -12.71
CA VAL A 85 2.21 7.54 -13.09
C VAL A 85 3.68 8.03 -13.09
N GLY A 86 4.65 7.18 -12.70
CA GLY A 86 6.08 7.54 -12.62
C GLY A 86 6.99 7.03 -13.73
N GLY A 87 6.45 6.39 -14.77
CA GLY A 87 7.27 5.75 -15.81
C GLY A 87 8.02 4.51 -15.32
N LEU A 88 8.97 4.01 -16.12
CA LEU A 88 9.63 2.72 -15.86
C LEU A 88 10.44 2.67 -14.56
N SER A 89 10.90 3.80 -14.04
CA SER A 89 11.68 3.84 -12.80
C SER A 89 10.87 3.41 -11.57
N SER A 90 9.53 3.53 -11.59
CA SER A 90 8.66 3.04 -10.52
C SER A 90 8.54 1.51 -10.50
N LEU A 91 9.01 0.82 -11.54
CA LEU A 91 8.96 -0.63 -11.64
C LEU A 91 10.15 -1.33 -10.99
N ALA A 92 11.26 -0.62 -10.74
CA ALA A 92 12.50 -1.22 -10.23
C ALA A 92 12.33 -2.07 -8.95
N PRO A 93 11.50 -1.68 -7.96
CA PRO A 93 11.26 -2.53 -6.78
C PRO A 93 10.54 -3.84 -7.12
N ALA A 94 9.55 -3.77 -8.03
CA ALA A 94 8.81 -4.95 -8.48
C ALA A 94 9.69 -5.85 -9.35
N GLU A 95 10.54 -5.28 -10.20
CA GLU A 95 11.54 -5.99 -11.01
C GLU A 95 12.48 -6.81 -10.12
N ARG A 96 13.10 -6.19 -9.10
CA ARG A 96 14.00 -6.91 -8.18
C ARG A 96 13.31 -8.06 -7.45
N LEU A 97 12.05 -7.87 -7.04
CA LEU A 97 11.27 -8.94 -6.43
C LEU A 97 10.98 -10.05 -7.46
N ALA A 98 10.65 -9.71 -8.70
CA ALA A 98 10.42 -10.67 -9.77
C ALA A 98 11.69 -11.51 -10.03
N GLU A 99 12.85 -10.87 -10.17
CA GLU A 99 14.15 -11.53 -10.34
C GLU A 99 14.45 -12.49 -9.19
N THR A 100 14.17 -12.06 -7.95
CA THR A 100 14.39 -12.89 -6.76
C THR A 100 13.47 -14.12 -6.75
N LEU A 101 12.19 -13.96 -7.11
CA LEU A 101 11.25 -15.07 -7.20
C LEU A 101 11.63 -16.03 -8.35
N MET A 102 11.98 -15.51 -9.52
CA MET A 102 12.44 -16.33 -10.64
C MET A 102 13.70 -17.13 -10.28
N ALA A 103 14.67 -16.52 -9.59
CA ALA A 103 15.88 -17.20 -9.10
C ALA A 103 15.57 -18.30 -8.07
N ALA A 104 14.47 -18.18 -7.33
CA ALA A 104 13.99 -19.21 -6.41
C ALA A 104 13.26 -20.37 -7.11
N GLY A 105 13.03 -20.30 -8.43
CA GLY A 105 12.43 -21.38 -9.22
C GLY A 105 10.93 -21.21 -9.51
N PHE A 106 10.35 -20.04 -9.24
CA PHE A 106 8.99 -19.72 -9.71
C PHE A 106 8.98 -19.49 -11.23
N ASP A 107 7.87 -19.81 -11.88
CA ASP A 107 7.69 -19.50 -13.31
C ASP A 107 7.09 -18.10 -13.50
N ASP A 108 7.18 -17.58 -14.73
CA ASP A 108 6.71 -16.24 -15.10
C ASP A 108 5.25 -15.99 -14.72
N GLN A 109 4.39 -17.01 -14.83
CA GLN A 109 2.96 -16.87 -14.56
C GLN A 109 2.70 -16.72 -13.06
N ASP A 110 3.37 -17.53 -12.24
CA ASP A 110 3.27 -17.45 -10.79
C ASP A 110 3.89 -16.15 -10.27
N VAL A 111 5.03 -15.71 -10.84
CA VAL A 111 5.65 -14.43 -10.47
C VAL A 111 4.75 -13.25 -10.81
N ALA A 112 4.16 -13.21 -12.01
CA ALA A 112 3.25 -12.12 -12.39
C ALA A 112 2.02 -12.04 -11.47
N ARG A 113 1.43 -13.19 -11.12
CA ARG A 113 0.30 -13.26 -10.18
C ARG A 113 0.69 -12.89 -8.75
N ALA A 114 1.87 -13.33 -8.31
CA ALA A 114 2.43 -12.99 -7.01
C ALA A 114 2.59 -11.48 -6.85
N LEU A 115 3.18 -10.79 -7.84
CA LEU A 115 3.35 -9.33 -7.80
C LEU A 115 2.02 -8.61 -7.73
N GLY A 116 1.03 -9.02 -8.54
CA GLY A 116 -0.32 -8.45 -8.50
C GLY A 116 -0.97 -8.62 -7.13
N PHE A 117 -0.93 -9.84 -6.59
CA PHE A 117 -1.56 -10.14 -5.30
C PHE A 117 -0.90 -9.39 -4.14
N ILE A 118 0.44 -9.31 -4.10
CA ILE A 118 1.15 -8.51 -3.09
C ILE A 118 0.75 -7.04 -3.18
N ALA A 119 0.68 -6.48 -4.39
CA ALA A 119 0.29 -5.08 -4.58
C ALA A 119 -1.12 -4.81 -4.03
N GLU A 120 -2.07 -5.71 -4.24
CA GLU A 120 -3.45 -5.58 -3.75
C GLU A 120 -3.54 -5.52 -2.21
N PHE A 121 -2.95 -6.49 -1.50
CA PHE A 121 -3.04 -6.49 -0.03
C PHE A 121 -2.17 -5.41 0.61
N VAL A 122 -1.04 -5.03 -0.01
CA VAL A 122 -0.22 -3.89 0.45
C VAL A 122 -1.00 -2.59 0.33
N PHE A 123 -1.68 -2.36 -0.80
CA PHE A 123 -2.52 -1.18 -1.01
C PHE A 123 -3.67 -1.14 0.00
N SER A 124 -4.37 -2.26 0.21
CA SER A 124 -5.44 -2.34 1.22
C SER A 124 -4.89 -2.06 2.62
N SER A 125 -3.77 -2.67 2.99
CA SER A 125 -3.16 -2.49 4.31
C SER A 125 -2.69 -1.06 4.56
N ALA A 126 -2.13 -0.39 3.55
CA ALA A 126 -1.73 1.01 3.64
C ALA A 126 -2.94 1.93 3.82
N ARG A 127 -3.99 1.72 3.02
CA ARG A 127 -5.26 2.45 3.14
C ARG A 127 -5.86 2.31 4.54
N ASP A 128 -5.91 1.09 5.06
CA ASP A 128 -6.48 0.82 6.38
C ASP A 128 -5.66 1.47 7.50
N ALA A 129 -4.32 1.48 7.38
CA ALA A 129 -3.43 2.18 8.30
C ALA A 129 -3.65 3.70 8.29
N ILE A 130 -3.81 4.31 7.12
CA ILE A 130 -4.14 5.74 6.99
C ILE A 130 -5.50 6.04 7.61
N MET A 131 -6.49 5.17 7.43
CA MET A 131 -7.81 5.34 8.04
C MET A 131 -7.74 5.26 9.57
N ILE A 132 -6.94 4.34 10.11
CA ILE A 132 -6.70 4.23 11.56
C ILE A 132 -5.98 5.47 12.09
N ASP A 133 -4.92 5.93 11.43
CA ASP A 133 -4.17 7.12 11.84
C ASP A 133 -5.09 8.36 11.92
N ARG A 134 -5.99 8.52 10.95
CA ARG A 134 -6.95 9.65 10.91
C ARG A 134 -8.06 9.56 11.96
N HIS A 135 -8.57 8.37 12.28
CA HIS A 135 -9.79 8.19 13.08
C HIS A 135 -9.53 7.53 14.45
N GLY A 136 -8.30 7.13 14.76
CA GLY A 136 -7.91 6.34 15.93
C GLY A 136 -8.27 4.84 15.84
N VAL A 137 -9.35 4.50 15.13
CA VAL A 137 -9.81 3.14 14.85
C VAL A 137 -10.31 3.07 13.41
N HIS A 138 -10.19 1.91 12.77
CA HIS A 138 -10.71 1.74 11.42
C HIS A 138 -12.24 1.97 11.38
N PRO A 139 -12.77 2.87 10.50
CA PRO A 139 -14.19 3.23 10.50
C PRO A 139 -15.14 2.04 10.37
N GLN A 140 -14.79 1.04 9.55
CA GLN A 140 -15.61 -0.16 9.37
C GLN A 140 -15.81 -0.94 10.68
N VAL A 141 -14.82 -0.96 11.58
CA VAL A 141 -14.94 -1.62 12.89
C VAL A 141 -15.96 -0.90 13.74
N THR A 142 -15.91 0.43 13.74
CA THR A 142 -16.86 1.26 14.47
C THR A 142 -18.28 1.05 13.96
N GLU A 143 -18.48 1.00 12.65
CA GLU A 143 -19.80 0.79 12.05
C GLU A 143 -20.34 -0.63 12.29
N ILE A 144 -19.48 -1.65 12.22
CA ILE A 144 -19.88 -3.02 12.58
C ILE A 144 -20.28 -3.08 14.06
N GLN A 145 -19.50 -2.48 14.95
CA GLN A 145 -19.81 -2.46 16.39
C GLN A 145 -21.16 -1.79 16.65
N LYS A 146 -21.42 -0.62 16.07
CA LYS A 146 -22.72 0.07 16.17
C LYS A 146 -23.88 -0.80 15.68
N ALA A 147 -23.70 -1.47 14.53
CA ALA A 147 -24.73 -2.34 13.97
C ALA A 147 -25.03 -3.54 14.89
N LEU A 148 -24.00 -4.13 15.50
CA LEU A 148 -24.16 -5.20 16.48
C LEU A 148 -24.83 -4.68 17.75
N ASP A 149 -24.47 -3.51 18.26
CA ASP A 149 -25.07 -2.94 19.47
C ASP A 149 -26.57 -2.60 19.29
N ALA A 150 -26.99 -2.28 18.07
CA ALA A 150 -28.39 -2.03 17.73
C ALA A 150 -29.22 -3.31 17.52
N ALA A 151 -28.57 -4.47 17.32
CA ALA A 151 -29.24 -5.75 17.13
C ALA A 151 -29.52 -6.46 18.47
N PRO A 152 -30.56 -7.34 18.56
CA PRO A 152 -30.80 -8.17 19.73
C PRO A 152 -29.54 -8.95 20.17
N ALA A 153 -29.37 -9.14 21.47
CA ALA A 153 -28.14 -9.71 22.04
C ALA A 153 -27.93 -11.18 21.65
N GLU A 154 -29.01 -11.90 21.39
CA GLU A 154 -29.03 -13.29 20.95
C GLU A 154 -28.58 -13.48 19.49
N ASP A 155 -28.60 -12.41 18.69
CA ASP A 155 -28.24 -12.42 17.28
C ASP A 155 -26.73 -12.17 17.06
N TYR A 156 -26.22 -12.65 15.93
CA TYR A 156 -24.83 -12.44 15.47
C TYR A 156 -23.75 -12.84 16.50
N ARG A 157 -24.02 -13.84 17.34
CA ARG A 157 -23.10 -14.28 18.43
C ARG A 157 -21.66 -14.52 17.96
N THR A 158 -21.50 -15.15 16.79
CA THR A 158 -20.17 -15.38 16.20
C THR A 158 -19.46 -14.07 15.87
N MET A 159 -20.15 -13.11 15.25
CA MET A 159 -19.55 -11.83 14.90
C MET A 159 -19.18 -11.02 16.14
N ARG A 160 -20.06 -10.99 17.15
CA ARG A 160 -19.76 -10.38 18.45
C ARG A 160 -18.50 -10.99 19.08
N ARG A 161 -18.36 -12.32 19.04
CA ARG A 161 -17.14 -13.01 19.50
C ARG A 161 -15.89 -12.63 18.69
N LEU A 162 -16.01 -12.47 17.37
CA LEU A 162 -14.88 -12.05 16.52
C LEU A 162 -14.46 -10.60 16.80
N MET A 163 -15.41 -9.70 17.06
CA MET A 163 -15.10 -8.31 17.44
C MET A 163 -14.33 -8.23 18.77
N LEU A 164 -14.65 -9.10 19.74
CA LEU A 164 -13.90 -9.21 20.99
C LEU A 164 -12.46 -9.71 20.78
N ASN A 165 -12.24 -10.55 19.76
CA ASN A 165 -10.95 -11.14 19.43
C ASN A 165 -10.14 -10.31 18.43
N GLN A 166 -10.42 -9.00 18.35
CA GLN A 166 -9.56 -8.04 17.69
C GLN A 166 -9.43 -8.28 16.16
N PHE A 167 -10.47 -7.91 15.41
CA PHE A 167 -10.25 -7.50 14.02
C PHE A 167 -9.32 -6.27 14.06
N GLN A 168 -8.04 -6.46 13.69
CA GLN A 168 -7.00 -5.42 13.76
C GLN A 168 -6.50 -5.15 12.34
N PRO A 169 -7.18 -4.27 11.59
CA PRO A 169 -6.58 -3.71 10.39
C PRO A 169 -5.27 -3.01 10.77
N GLY A 170 -4.30 -2.99 9.86
CA GLY A 170 -2.97 -2.43 10.12
C GLY A 170 -1.87 -3.49 10.08
N ASP A 171 -0.85 -3.33 10.92
CA ASP A 171 0.40 -4.10 10.85
C ASP A 171 0.17 -5.60 11.04
N ALA A 172 -0.65 -5.98 12.02
CA ALA A 172 -0.95 -7.38 12.30
C ALA A 172 -1.66 -8.08 11.12
N GLN A 173 -2.55 -7.37 10.42
CA GLN A 173 -3.21 -7.89 9.22
C GLN A 173 -2.21 -8.09 8.08
N LEU A 174 -1.29 -7.14 7.85
CA LEU A 174 -0.24 -7.32 6.82
C LEU A 174 0.62 -8.56 7.11
N GLU A 175 1.05 -8.75 8.36
CA GLU A 175 1.87 -9.91 8.73
C GLU A 175 1.08 -11.23 8.61
N PHE A 176 -0.22 -11.21 8.88
CA PHE A 176 -1.10 -12.34 8.59
C PHE A 176 -1.13 -12.65 7.09
N ASP A 177 -1.38 -11.64 6.25
CA ASP A 177 -1.49 -11.78 4.79
C ASP A 177 -0.18 -12.30 4.20
N LEU A 178 0.96 -11.72 4.61
CA LEU A 178 2.29 -12.15 4.19
C LEU A 178 2.56 -13.61 4.55
N ARG A 179 2.19 -14.04 5.76
CA ARG A 179 2.38 -15.43 6.18
C ARG A 179 1.56 -16.40 5.33
N ILE A 180 0.30 -16.07 5.03
CA ILE A 180 -0.55 -16.92 4.17
C ILE A 180 -0.03 -16.92 2.74
N PHE A 181 0.35 -15.76 2.21
CA PHE A 181 0.92 -15.62 0.89
C PHE A 181 2.20 -16.44 0.73
N ILE A 182 3.16 -16.30 1.65
CA ILE A 182 4.43 -17.05 1.64
C ILE A 182 4.18 -18.54 1.73
N ALA A 183 3.29 -19.00 2.62
CA ALA A 183 2.95 -20.41 2.73
C ALA A 183 2.32 -20.98 1.44
N GLY A 184 1.49 -20.19 0.76
CA GLY A 184 0.92 -20.57 -0.54
C GLY A 184 1.98 -20.65 -1.64
N MET A 185 2.89 -19.68 -1.70
CA MET A 185 4.01 -19.68 -2.63
C MET A 185 4.97 -20.85 -2.38
N ASP A 186 5.22 -21.18 -1.12
CA ASP A 186 5.98 -22.38 -0.72
C ASP A 186 5.35 -23.67 -1.26
N HIS A 187 4.03 -23.77 -1.15
CA HIS A 187 3.31 -24.92 -1.67
C HIS A 187 3.46 -25.04 -3.20
N LEU A 188 3.37 -23.93 -3.93
CA LEU A 188 3.56 -23.89 -5.38
C LEU A 188 4.97 -24.34 -5.81
N LEU A 189 6.02 -23.96 -5.07
CA LEU A 189 7.37 -24.47 -5.33
C LEU A 189 7.46 -25.98 -5.08
N SER A 190 6.88 -26.45 -3.98
CA SER A 190 6.96 -27.86 -3.58
C SER A 190 6.22 -28.83 -4.53
N THR A 191 5.23 -28.34 -5.27
CA THR A 191 4.46 -29.16 -6.22
C THR A 191 5.09 -29.27 -7.61
N LYS A 192 6.17 -28.51 -7.87
CA LYS A 192 6.90 -28.53 -9.15
C LYS A 192 8.15 -29.42 -9.13
N ILE A 193 8.52 -29.96 -7.97
CA ILE A 193 9.62 -30.93 -7.76
C ILE A 193 9.02 -32.34 -7.75
#